data_AF-A0A2S7XKR9-F1
#
_entry.id   AF-A0A2S7XKR9-F1
#
_cell.length_a   1.000
_cell.length_b   1.000
_cell.length_c   1.000
_cell.angle_alpha   90.00
_cell.angle_beta   90.00
_cell.angle_gamma   90.00
#
_symmetry.space_group_name_H-M   'P 1'
#
loop_
_entity.id
_entity.type
_entity.pdbx_description
1 polymer ?
#
loop_
_entity_poly.entity_id
_entity_poly.type
_entity_poly.pdbx_seq_one_letter_code
_entity_poly.pdbx_strand_id
1 'polypeptide(L)'
;MNPIIQTLKEHNVSDDKITEVFQALTQNPLAAIATIQSLGIPQEQLQPLMMQVMTNPSLIKEAVEELGLDFSKVEEAKAKLEENQ
;
A
#
# COMPACT_ATOMS: atom_id res chain seq x y z
N MET A 1 -2.06 13.82 -6.72
CA MET A 1 -1.96 13.30 -5.35
C MET A 1 -2.74 12.01 -5.31
N ASN A 2 -2.06 10.92 -5.01
CA ASN A 2 -2.63 9.59 -5.01
C ASN A 2 -3.81 9.46 -4.01
N PRO A 3 -4.95 8.85 -4.40
CA PRO A 3 -6.13 8.75 -3.54
C PRO A 3 -5.90 7.88 -2.29
N ILE A 4 -5.04 6.86 -2.36
CA ILE A 4 -4.70 6.00 -1.21
C ILE A 4 -3.89 6.82 -0.20
N ILE A 5 -2.91 7.60 -0.66
CA ILE A 5 -2.13 8.50 0.20
C ILE A 5 -3.06 9.51 0.87
N GLN A 6 -4.02 10.09 0.12
CA GLN A 6 -4.98 11.03 0.67
C GLN A 6 -5.83 10.40 1.79
N THR A 7 -6.41 9.22 1.56
CA THR A 7 -7.21 8.52 2.58
C THR A 7 -6.38 8.21 3.83
N LEU A 8 -5.13 7.76 3.68
CA LEU A 8 -4.24 7.53 4.81
C LEU A 8 -4.00 8.83 5.61
N LYS A 9 -3.78 9.97 4.94
CA LYS A 9 -3.64 11.27 5.60
C LYS A 9 -4.92 11.71 6.33
N GLU A 10 -6.09 11.46 5.76
CA GLU A 10 -7.39 11.72 6.40
C GLU A 10 -7.57 10.92 7.70
N HIS A 11 -6.91 9.76 7.81
CA HIS A 11 -6.84 8.97 9.04
C HIS A 11 -5.71 9.37 10.00
N ASN A 12 -5.08 10.53 9.79
CA ASN A 12 -3.93 11.02 10.56
C ASN A 12 -2.70 10.11 10.48
N VAL A 13 -2.55 9.34 9.40
CA VAL A 13 -1.33 8.59 9.14
C VAL A 13 -0.24 9.57 8.69
N SER A 14 0.88 9.59 9.41
CA SER A 14 2.05 10.41 9.08
C SER A 14 2.70 9.97 7.77
N ASP A 15 3.32 10.92 7.05
CA ASP A 15 4.04 10.64 5.79
C ASP A 15 5.08 9.51 5.92
N ASP A 16 5.77 9.41 7.06
CA ASP A 16 6.73 8.32 7.35
C ASP A 16 6.04 6.94 7.34
N LYS A 17 4.85 6.86 7.94
CA LYS A 17 4.06 5.61 8.01
C LYS A 17 3.45 5.27 6.66
N ILE A 18 3.04 6.27 5.89
CA ILE A 18 2.60 6.08 4.50
C ILE A 18 3.74 5.50 3.68
N THR A 19 4.93 6.09 3.78
CA THR A 19 6.15 5.59 3.13
C THR A 19 6.44 4.14 3.52
N GLU A 20 6.36 3.81 4.81
CA GLU A 20 6.58 2.46 5.32
C GLU A 20 5.56 1.45 4.77
N VAL A 21 4.29 1.84 4.64
CA VAL A 21 3.24 1.00 4.04
C VAL A 21 3.55 0.71 2.57
N PHE A 22 3.85 1.73 1.77
CA PHE A 22 4.15 1.55 0.36
C PHE A 22 5.47 0.83 0.13
N GLN A 23 6.48 1.06 0.98
CA GLN A 23 7.72 0.30 0.97
C GLN A 23 7.48 -1.18 1.30
N ALA A 24 6.61 -1.48 2.27
CA ALA A 24 6.23 -2.85 2.56
C ALA A 24 5.46 -3.47 1.38
N LEU A 25 4.58 -2.72 0.71
CA LEU A 25 3.88 -3.19 -0.50
C LEU A 25 4.87 -3.52 -1.63
N THR A 26 5.97 -2.77 -1.75
CA THR A 26 7.01 -3.06 -2.76
C THR A 26 7.88 -4.25 -2.43
N GLN A 27 8.06 -4.58 -1.16
CA GLN A 27 8.92 -5.70 -0.76
C GLN A 27 8.15 -7.00 -0.55
N ASN A 28 7.02 -6.93 0.15
CA ASN A 28 6.17 -8.06 0.48
C ASN A 28 4.75 -7.58 0.84
N PRO A 29 3.77 -7.76 -0.04
CA PRO A 29 2.38 -7.40 0.21
C PRO A 29 1.79 -7.98 1.49
N LEU A 30 2.23 -9.15 1.94
CA LEU A 30 1.79 -9.73 3.22
C LEU A 30 2.34 -8.94 4.42
N ALA A 31 3.57 -8.44 4.31
CA ALA A 31 4.15 -7.56 5.33
C ALA A 31 3.42 -6.22 5.37
N ALA A 32 3.01 -5.70 4.21
CA ALA A 32 2.22 -4.48 4.14
C ALA A 32 0.89 -4.58 4.89
N ILE A 33 0.21 -5.72 4.84
CA ILE A 33 -1.04 -5.94 5.59
C ILE A 33 -0.80 -5.75 7.09
N ALA A 34 0.29 -6.29 7.64
CA ALA A 34 0.64 -6.11 9.04
C ALA A 34 0.95 -4.64 9.38
N THR A 35 1.70 -3.95 8.51
CA THR A 35 1.96 -2.50 8.67
C THR A 35 0.66 -1.70 8.65
N ILE A 36 -0.24 -2.00 7.72
CA ILE A 36 -1.53 -1.33 7.58
C ILE A 36 -2.42 -1.57 8.81
N GLN A 37 -2.45 -2.80 9.34
CA GLN A 37 -3.18 -3.13 10.58
C GLN A 37 -2.64 -2.36 11.79
N SER A 38 -1.33 -2.06 11.82
CA SER A 38 -0.70 -1.28 12.89
C SER A 38 -1.06 0.21 12.85
N LEU A 39 -1.66 0.70 11.76
CA LEU A 39 -2.07 2.11 11.62
C LEU A 39 -3.27 2.48 12.50
N GLY A 40 -3.95 1.50 13.10
CA GLY A 40 -5.13 1.74 13.93
C GLY A 40 -6.37 2.17 13.14
N ILE A 41 -6.36 1.99 11.81
CA ILE A 41 -7.51 2.25 10.95
C ILE A 41 -8.56 1.15 11.16
N PRO A 42 -9.84 1.49 11.36
CA PRO A 42 -10.91 0.49 11.48
C PRO A 42 -10.94 -0.45 10.27
N GLN A 43 -11.14 -1.76 10.50
CA GLN A 43 -11.14 -2.76 9.42
C GLN A 43 -12.17 -2.46 8.32
N GLU A 44 -13.32 -1.90 8.69
CA GLU A 44 -14.39 -1.50 7.76
C GLU A 44 -13.95 -0.39 6.79
N GLN A 45 -13.01 0.45 7.22
CA GLN A 45 -12.42 1.52 6.41
C GLN A 45 -11.18 1.03 5.66
N LEU A 46 -10.53 -0.02 6.19
CA LEU A 46 -9.39 -0.66 5.56
C LEU A 46 -9.78 -1.51 4.35
N GLN A 47 -10.90 -2.24 4.43
CA GLN A 47 -11.39 -3.11 3.35
C GLN A 47 -11.51 -2.38 2.00
N PRO A 48 -12.17 -1.21 1.90
CA PRO A 48 -12.25 -0.50 0.63
C PRO A 48 -10.89 -0.01 0.14
N LEU A 49 -9.98 0.38 1.04
CA LEU A 49 -8.61 0.75 0.68
C LEU A 49 -7.86 -0.44 0.06
N MET A 50 -7.92 -1.61 0.72
CA MET A 50 -7.31 -2.85 0.25
C MET A 50 -7.91 -3.30 -1.10
N MET A 51 -9.24 -3.19 -1.26
CA MET A 51 -9.90 -3.47 -2.54
C MET A 51 -9.41 -2.55 -3.66
N GLN A 52 -9.24 -1.25 -3.39
CA GLN A 52 -8.70 -0.31 -4.39
C GLN A 52 -7.25 -0.64 -4.76
N VAL A 53 -6.41 -0.98 -3.77
CA VAL A 53 -5.02 -1.41 -3.97
C VAL A 53 -4.95 -2.67 -4.86
N MET A 54 -5.83 -3.63 -4.62
CA MET A 54 -5.87 -4.90 -5.37
C MET A 54 -6.44 -4.73 -6.79
N THR A 55 -7.50 -3.94 -6.95
CA THR A 55 -8.18 -3.74 -8.24
C THR A 55 -7.46 -2.75 -9.15
N ASN A 56 -6.77 -1.77 -8.59
CA ASN A 56 -6.08 -0.71 -9.31
C ASN A 56 -4.58 -0.66 -8.92
N PRO A 57 -3.77 -1.61 -9.39
CA PRO A 57 -2.33 -1.66 -9.08
C PRO A 57 -1.55 -0.44 -9.58
N SER A 58 -2.08 0.29 -10.57
CA SER A 58 -1.53 1.58 -11.01
C SER A 58 -1.49 2.61 -9.90
N LEU A 59 -2.41 2.56 -8.93
CA LEU A 59 -2.39 3.45 -7.77
C LEU A 59 -1.19 3.16 -6.86
N ILE A 60 -0.73 1.92 -6.76
CA ILE A 60 0.51 1.63 -6.03
C ILE A 60 1.70 2.27 -6.75
N LYS A 61 1.74 2.15 -8.08
CA LYS A 61 2.79 2.76 -8.92
C LYS A 61 2.87 4.27 -8.75
N GLU A 62 1.74 4.95 -8.87
CA GLU A 62 1.67 6.40 -8.69
C GLU A 62 2.09 6.82 -7.28
N ALA A 63 1.69 6.06 -6.25
CA ALA A 63 2.06 6.35 -4.88
C ALA A 63 3.57 6.19 -4.64
N VAL A 64 4.19 5.12 -5.17
CA VAL A 64 5.63 4.94 -5.00
C VAL A 64 6.41 6.00 -5.78
N GLU A 65 5.96 6.40 -6.96
CA GLU A 65 6.58 7.50 -7.72
C GLU A 65 6.47 8.82 -6.96
N GLU A 66 5.30 9.12 -6.37
CA GLU A 66 5.07 10.32 -5.55
C GLU A 66 5.92 10.32 -4.26
N LEU A 67 6.17 9.14 -3.68
CA LEU A 67 7.00 8.94 -2.49
C LEU A 67 8.49 8.75 -2.79
N GLY A 68 8.90 8.71 -4.06
CA GLY A 68 10.29 8.45 -4.47
C GLY A 68 10.77 7.02 -4.18
N LEU A 69 9.86 6.05 -4.08
CA LEU A 69 10.13 4.64 -3.84
C LEU A 69 10.30 3.86 -5.15
N ASP A 70 11.08 2.78 -5.10
CA ASP A 70 11.38 1.94 -6.27
C ASP A 70 10.25 0.93 -6.55
N PHE A 71 9.54 1.13 -7.67
CA PHE A 71 8.44 0.25 -8.10
C PHE A 71 8.90 -1.09 -8.67
N SER A 72 10.16 -1.23 -9.09
CA SER A 72 10.66 -2.49 -9.69
C SER A 72 10.51 -3.67 -8.74
N LYS A 73 10.54 -3.42 -7.43
CA LYS A 73 10.35 -4.45 -6.39
C LYS A 73 8.89 -4.87 -6.24
N VAL A 74 7.93 -3.96 -6.50
CA VAL A 74 6.49 -4.28 -6.42
C VAL A 74 6.12 -5.34 -7.44
N GLU A 75 6.60 -5.23 -8.68
CA GLU A 75 6.30 -6.21 -9.74
C GLU A 75 6.79 -7.61 -9.36
N GLU A 76 8.01 -7.71 -8.80
CA GLU A 76 8.55 -8.96 -8.27
C GLU A 76 7.71 -9.51 -7.10
N ALA A 77 7.26 -8.63 -6.20
CA ALA A 77 6.47 -9.03 -5.05
C ALA A 77 5.02 -9.42 -5.43
N LYS A 78 4.48 -8.84 -6.50
CA LYS A 78 3.17 -9.18 -7.06
C LYS A 78 3.17 -10.55 -7.73
N ALA A 79 4.22 -10.85 -8.50
CA ALA A 79 4.39 -12.18 -9.12
C ALA A 79 4.38 -13.30 -8.06
N LYS A 80 4.98 -13.05 -6.89
CA LYS A 80 4.99 -14.00 -5.75
C LYS A 80 3.64 -14.20 -5.07
N LEU A 81 2.71 -13.23 -5.17
CA LEU A 81 1.35 -13.39 -4.67
C LEU A 81 0.49 -14.23 -5.62
N GLU A 82 0.62 -14.02 -6.93
CA GLU A 82 -0.13 -14.76 -7.94
C GLU A 82 0.31 -16.24 -8.01
N GLU A 83 1.57 -16.57 -7.67
CA GLU A 83 2.05 -17.95 -7.57
C GLU A 83 1.54 -18.75 -6.35
N ASN A 84 0.92 -18.09 -5.35
CA ASN A 84 0.44 -18.75 -4.12
C ASN A 84 -1.09 -18.92 -4.04
N GLN A 85 -1.80 -18.89 -5.19
CA GLN A 85 -3.22 -19.25 -5.31
C GLN A 85 -3.39 -20.45 -6.24
#